data_AF-A0A3D8VAU6-F1
#
_entry.id   AF-A0A3D8VAU6-F1
#
_cell.length_a   1.000
_cell.length_b   1.000
_cell.length_c   1.000
_cell.angle_alpha   90.00
_cell.angle_beta   90.00
_cell.angle_gamma   90.00
#
_symmetry.space_group_name_H-M   'P 1'
#
loop_
_entity.id
_entity.type
_entity.pdbx_description
1 polymer ?
#
loop_
_entity_poly.entity_id
_entity_poly.type
_entity_poly.pdbx_seq_one_letter_code
_entity_poly.pdbx_strand_id
1 'polypeptide(L)'
;MRLTKTLLLAVLALLLVATAPAFARGKMDQLQANQYAWSGAIRWGDFEGALSLIEPGYREAHPVSDLELKRYEQVQITAYRERNSSADKKGGIALRDIEIGVVNRHTQAERTVRYREEWRWDEASKNWWLVSGMPDLWDGE
;
A
#
# COMPACT_ATOMS: atom_id res chain seq x y z
N MET A 1 0.38 -10.06 -53.25
CA MET A 1 0.88 -10.86 -52.11
C MET A 1 1.94 -10.19 -51.22
N ARG A 2 2.80 -9.28 -51.73
CA ARG A 2 3.78 -8.56 -50.87
C ARG A 2 3.15 -7.38 -50.10
N LEU A 3 2.33 -6.55 -50.74
CA LEU A 3 1.64 -5.41 -50.11
C LEU A 3 0.71 -5.80 -48.94
N THR A 4 -0.04 -6.90 -49.09
CA THR A 4 -0.95 -7.40 -48.04
C THR A 4 -0.21 -7.91 -46.82
N LYS A 5 1.01 -8.47 -46.98
CA LYS A 5 1.87 -8.87 -45.85
C LYS A 5 2.44 -7.66 -45.11
N THR A 6 2.83 -6.60 -45.81
CA THR A 6 3.35 -5.36 -45.18
C THR A 6 2.25 -4.61 -44.41
N LEU A 7 1.02 -4.58 -44.93
CA LEU A 7 -0.13 -4.00 -44.23
C LEU A 7 -0.51 -4.79 -42.96
N LEU A 8 -0.49 -6.12 -43.01
CA LEU A 8 -0.74 -6.94 -41.81
C LEU A 8 0.33 -6.75 -40.73
N LEU A 9 1.61 -6.65 -41.11
CA LEU A 9 2.72 -6.39 -40.19
C LEU A 9 2.63 -4.99 -39.54
N ALA A 10 2.16 -3.98 -40.28
CA ALA A 10 1.96 -2.62 -39.76
C ALA A 10 0.79 -2.53 -38.76
N VAL A 11 -0.31 -3.27 -39.00
CA VAL A 11 -1.45 -3.33 -38.09
C VAL A 11 -1.10 -4.09 -36.81
N LEU A 12 -0.34 -5.18 -36.90
CA LEU A 12 0.14 -5.93 -35.73
C LEU A 12 1.11 -5.09 -34.88
N ALA A 13 1.99 -4.31 -35.52
CA ALA A 13 2.91 -3.40 -34.82
C ALA A 13 2.18 -2.25 -34.10
N LEU A 14 1.07 -1.73 -34.66
CA LEU A 14 0.25 -0.71 -33.99
C LEU A 14 -0.51 -1.27 -32.76
N LEU A 15 -0.94 -2.53 -32.80
CA LEU A 15 -1.65 -3.18 -31.70
C LEU A 15 -0.74 -3.48 -30.49
N LEU A 16 0.57 -3.71 -30.71
CA LEU A 16 1.51 -3.93 -29.60
C LEU A 16 1.87 -2.65 -28.82
N VAL A 17 1.72 -1.45 -29.41
CA VAL A 17 2.10 -0.19 -28.73
C VAL A 17 0.98 0.30 -27.79
N ALA A 18 -0.26 -0.14 -27.97
CA ALA A 18 -1.42 0.33 -27.20
C ALA A 18 -1.63 -0.39 -25.85
N THR A 19 -0.92 -1.48 -25.55
CA THR A 19 -1.16 -2.31 -24.35
C THR A 19 -0.37 -1.85 -23.11
N ALA A 20 0.82 -1.29 -23.30
CA ALA A 20 1.67 -0.82 -22.20
C ALA A 20 1.07 0.33 -21.37
N PRO A 21 0.40 1.36 -21.95
CA PRO A 21 -0.20 2.44 -21.17
C PRO A 21 -1.39 1.97 -20.33
N ALA A 22 -2.19 1.03 -20.85
CA ALA A 22 -3.37 0.51 -20.16
C ALA A 22 -2.98 -0.34 -18.94
N PHE A 23 -1.94 -1.16 -19.06
CA PHE A 23 -1.42 -1.96 -17.94
C PHE A 23 -0.84 -1.09 -16.82
N ALA A 24 -0.05 -0.06 -17.17
CA ALA A 24 0.50 0.88 -16.20
C ALA A 24 -0.59 1.66 -15.45
N ARG A 25 -1.72 1.94 -16.10
CA ARG A 25 -2.88 2.57 -15.46
C ARG A 25 -3.53 1.64 -14.42
N GLY A 26 -3.83 0.39 -14.80
CA GLY A 26 -4.41 -0.59 -13.87
C GLY A 26 -3.53 -0.84 -12.63
N LYS A 27 -2.21 -0.89 -12.80
CA LYS A 27 -1.26 -1.00 -11.68
C LYS A 27 -1.37 0.18 -10.71
N MET A 28 -1.51 1.42 -11.20
CA MET A 28 -1.64 2.60 -10.33
C MET A 28 -3.01 2.69 -9.67
N ASP A 29 -4.07 2.32 -10.37
CA ASP A 29 -5.42 2.29 -9.80
C ASP A 29 -5.50 1.25 -8.66
N GLN A 30 -4.85 0.09 -8.82
CA GLN A 30 -4.74 -0.91 -7.75
C GLN A 30 -3.94 -0.40 -6.54
N LEU A 31 -2.83 0.33 -6.77
CA LEU A 31 -2.06 0.95 -5.69
C LEU A 31 -2.93 1.92 -4.88
N GLN A 32 -3.69 2.78 -5.56
CA GLN A 32 -4.57 3.75 -4.91
C GLN A 32 -5.68 3.07 -4.11
N ALA A 33 -6.26 1.98 -4.65
CA ALA A 33 -7.25 1.19 -3.95
C ALA A 33 -6.67 0.58 -2.65
N ASN A 34 -5.48 -0.02 -2.71
CA ASN A 34 -4.84 -0.64 -1.54
C ASN A 34 -4.42 0.41 -0.51
N GLN A 35 -3.90 1.56 -0.94
CA GLN A 35 -3.57 2.68 -0.06
C GLN A 35 -4.80 3.28 0.61
N TYR A 36 -5.92 3.36 -0.11
CA TYR A 36 -7.20 3.78 0.45
C TYR A 36 -7.69 2.78 1.51
N ALA A 37 -7.70 1.49 1.18
CA ALA A 37 -8.08 0.41 2.09
C ALA A 37 -7.21 0.41 3.36
N TRP A 38 -5.88 0.48 3.21
CA TRP A 38 -4.93 0.59 4.32
C TRP A 38 -5.23 1.81 5.20
N SER A 39 -5.34 3.00 4.59
CA SER A 39 -5.60 4.22 5.35
C SER A 39 -6.95 4.20 6.08
N GLY A 40 -7.96 3.57 5.47
CA GLY A 40 -9.26 3.35 6.10
C GLY A 40 -9.16 2.41 7.28
N ALA A 41 -8.50 1.27 7.09
CA ALA A 41 -8.29 0.25 8.11
C ALA A 41 -7.60 0.84 9.35
N ILE A 42 -6.48 1.55 9.18
CA ILE A 42 -5.79 2.21 10.30
C ILE A 42 -6.68 3.27 10.96
N ARG A 43 -7.31 4.18 10.19
CA ARG A 43 -8.16 5.24 10.77
C ARG A 43 -9.29 4.70 11.62
N TRP A 44 -9.90 3.58 11.20
CA TRP A 44 -11.05 3.00 11.89
C TRP A 44 -10.69 1.90 12.89
N GLY A 45 -9.40 1.62 13.07
CA GLY A 45 -8.91 0.60 14.02
C GLY A 45 -9.13 -0.85 13.54
N ASP A 46 -9.34 -1.07 12.25
CA ASP A 46 -9.38 -2.41 11.65
C ASP A 46 -7.95 -2.90 11.36
N PHE A 47 -7.20 -3.19 12.42
CA PHE A 47 -5.80 -3.59 12.31
C PHE A 47 -5.62 -4.99 11.70
N GLU A 48 -6.62 -5.86 11.81
CA GLU A 48 -6.64 -7.15 11.10
C GLU A 48 -6.81 -6.95 9.59
N GLY A 49 -7.73 -6.05 9.19
CA GLY A 49 -7.87 -5.63 7.80
C GLY A 49 -6.59 -5.00 7.25
N ALA A 50 -5.89 -4.18 8.04
CA ALA A 50 -4.58 -3.63 7.67
C ALA A 50 -3.53 -4.74 7.48
N LEU A 51 -3.46 -5.73 8.37
CA LEU A 51 -2.55 -6.88 8.24
C LEU A 51 -2.77 -7.63 6.92
N SER A 52 -4.01 -7.74 6.44
CA SER A 52 -4.29 -8.42 5.17
C SER A 52 -3.63 -7.77 3.95
N LEU A 53 -3.19 -6.51 4.05
CA LEU A 53 -2.51 -5.74 3.00
C LEU A 53 -0.97 -5.80 3.10
N ILE A 54 -0.43 -6.37 4.19
CA ILE A 54 1.02 -6.57 4.36
C ILE A 54 1.46 -7.82 3.60
N GLU A 55 2.60 -7.72 2.94
CA GLU A 55 3.20 -8.82 2.18
C GLU A 55 3.24 -10.12 3.01
N PRO A 56 2.76 -11.25 2.47
CA PRO A 56 2.72 -12.52 3.20
C PRO A 56 4.08 -12.93 3.79
N GLY A 57 5.16 -12.81 3.02
CA GLY A 57 6.51 -13.14 3.50
C GLY A 57 6.96 -12.26 4.66
N TYR A 58 6.59 -10.98 4.67
CA TYR A 58 6.85 -10.09 5.81
C TYR A 58 6.07 -10.53 7.04
N ARG A 59 4.78 -10.89 6.88
CA ARG A 59 3.92 -11.35 7.99
C ARG A 59 4.38 -12.67 8.59
N GLU A 60 4.87 -13.59 7.77
CA GLU A 60 5.44 -14.86 8.25
C GLU A 60 6.73 -14.62 9.04
N ALA A 61 7.58 -13.69 8.59
CA ALA A 61 8.81 -13.33 9.28
C ALA A 61 8.58 -12.47 10.54
N HIS A 62 7.49 -11.70 10.58
CA HIS A 62 7.12 -10.80 11.67
C HIS A 62 5.67 -11.06 12.09
N PRO A 63 5.39 -12.20 12.71
CA PRO A 63 4.04 -12.53 13.15
C PRO A 63 3.60 -11.52 14.21
N VAL A 64 2.43 -10.92 14.00
CA VAL A 64 1.79 -10.07 15.01
C VAL A 64 0.98 -10.97 15.93
N SER A 65 1.35 -10.98 17.21
CA SER A 65 0.67 -11.76 18.24
C SER A 65 -0.69 -11.15 18.61
N ASP A 66 -1.56 -11.97 19.20
CA ASP A 66 -2.83 -11.51 19.77
C ASP A 66 -2.63 -10.40 20.80
N LEU A 67 -1.55 -10.47 21.59
CA LEU A 67 -1.22 -9.44 22.58
C LEU A 67 -0.89 -8.11 21.91
N GLU A 68 -0.15 -8.12 20.81
CA GLU A 68 0.15 -6.90 20.04
C GLU A 68 -1.11 -6.32 19.40
N LEU A 69 -2.00 -7.16 18.84
CA LEU A 69 -3.31 -6.73 18.36
C LEU A 69 -4.15 -6.10 19.47
N LYS A 70 -4.16 -6.69 20.68
CA LYS A 70 -4.82 -6.11 21.86
C LYS A 70 -4.19 -4.79 22.29
N ARG A 71 -2.89 -4.58 22.07
CA ARG A 71 -2.25 -3.29 22.31
C ARG A 71 -2.86 -2.22 21.40
N TYR A 72 -3.03 -2.52 20.10
CA TYR A 72 -3.64 -1.58 19.15
C TYR A 72 -5.08 -1.17 19.52
N GLU A 73 -5.86 -2.04 20.18
CA GLU A 73 -7.21 -1.69 20.69
C GLU A 73 -7.19 -0.60 21.77
N GLN A 74 -6.06 -0.41 22.48
CA GLN A 74 -5.92 0.57 23.56
C GLN A 74 -5.77 2.01 23.06
N VAL A 75 -5.61 2.22 21.76
CA VAL A 75 -5.47 3.54 21.17
C VAL A 75 -6.65 3.88 20.26
N GLN A 76 -6.85 5.18 20.05
CA GLN A 76 -7.77 5.73 19.08
C GLN A 76 -7.00 6.57 18.09
N ILE A 77 -7.22 6.33 16.80
CA ILE A 77 -6.65 7.17 15.75
C ILE A 77 -7.50 8.44 15.61
N THR A 78 -6.85 9.60 15.75
CA THR A 78 -7.49 10.92 15.66
C THR A 78 -7.16 11.64 14.36
N ALA A 79 -6.06 11.28 13.70
CA ALA A 79 -5.68 11.81 12.40
C ALA A 79 -4.87 10.80 11.57
N TYR A 80 -4.97 10.92 10.25
CA TYR A 80 -4.13 10.18 9.30
C TYR A 80 -3.87 11.07 8.09
N ARG A 81 -2.70 11.71 8.06
CA ARG A 81 -2.36 12.73 7.05
C ARG A 81 -1.16 12.28 6.25
N GLU A 82 -1.33 12.23 4.95
CA GLU A 82 -0.18 12.11 4.03
C GLU A 82 0.60 13.42 4.02
N ARG A 83 1.91 13.32 4.21
CA ARG A 83 2.82 14.47 4.17
C ARG A 83 3.59 14.54 2.88
N ASN A 84 3.94 13.38 2.34
CA ASN A 84 4.70 13.23 1.13
C ASN A 84 4.34 11.89 0.49
N SER A 85 4.39 11.82 -0.84
CA SER A 85 4.22 10.59 -1.59
C SER A 85 5.07 10.58 -2.85
N SER A 86 5.54 9.39 -3.20
CA SER A 86 6.25 9.15 -4.45
C SER A 86 5.93 7.76 -4.97
N ALA A 87 5.93 7.58 -6.29
CA ALA A 87 5.71 6.29 -6.91
C ALA A 87 6.60 6.15 -8.15
N ASP A 88 7.46 5.15 -8.14
CA ASP A 88 8.18 4.71 -9.33
C ASP A 88 7.32 3.69 -10.09
N LYS A 89 6.66 4.19 -11.15
CA LYS A 89 5.81 3.39 -12.03
C LYS A 89 6.55 2.22 -12.67
N LYS A 90 7.86 2.35 -12.94
CA LYS A 90 8.67 1.32 -13.58
C LYS A 90 9.23 0.35 -12.55
N GLY A 91 9.78 0.88 -11.45
CA GLY A 91 10.37 0.08 -10.37
C GLY A 91 9.35 -0.71 -9.54
N GLY A 92 8.06 -0.35 -9.62
CA GLY A 92 7.03 -1.03 -8.83
C GLY A 92 7.19 -0.77 -7.33
N ILE A 93 7.62 0.44 -6.99
CA ILE A 93 7.80 0.92 -5.62
C ILE A 93 6.99 2.19 -5.44
N ALA A 94 6.30 2.33 -4.32
CA ALA A 94 5.68 3.58 -3.92
C ALA A 94 5.88 3.82 -2.43
N LEU A 95 6.18 5.07 -2.07
CA LEU A 95 6.45 5.50 -0.71
C LEU A 95 5.45 6.56 -0.29
N ARG A 96 4.99 6.51 0.95
CA ARG A 96 4.21 7.58 1.57
C ARG A 96 4.71 7.86 2.99
N ASP A 97 4.97 9.13 3.27
CA ASP A 97 5.25 9.58 4.63
C ASP A 97 3.93 10.02 5.27
N ILE A 98 3.53 9.33 6.34
CA ILE A 98 2.27 9.50 7.03
C ILE A 98 2.51 10.10 8.41
N GLU A 99 1.61 11.00 8.79
CA GLU A 99 1.43 11.49 10.15
C GLU A 99 0.16 10.89 10.73
N ILE A 100 0.28 10.19 11.86
CA ILE A 100 -0.83 9.55 12.55
C ILE A 100 -1.05 10.25 13.89
N GLY A 101 -2.23 10.82 14.10
CA GLY A 101 -2.65 11.31 15.42
C GLY A 101 -3.20 10.14 16.23
N VAL A 102 -2.74 9.99 17.46
CA VAL A 102 -3.08 8.86 18.34
C VAL A 102 -3.43 9.38 19.72
N VAL A 103 -4.53 8.89 20.29
CA VAL A 103 -4.89 9.07 21.70
C VAL A 103 -4.89 7.72 22.40
N ASN A 104 -4.25 7.64 23.56
CA ASN A 104 -4.39 6.49 24.45
C ASN A 104 -5.77 6.55 25.12
N ARG A 105 -6.58 5.50 24.96
CA ARG A 105 -7.97 5.46 25.48
C ARG A 105 -8.03 5.50 27.01
N HIS A 106 -7.01 5.01 27.70
CA HIS A 106 -6.99 4.91 29.16
C HIS A 106 -6.45 6.17 29.83
N THR A 107 -5.38 6.75 29.28
CA THR A 107 -4.71 7.92 29.89
C THR A 107 -5.15 9.24 29.27
N GLN A 108 -5.83 9.22 28.14
CA GLN A 108 -6.16 10.39 27.31
C GLN A 108 -4.91 11.16 26.84
N ALA A 109 -3.73 10.54 26.89
CA ALA A 109 -2.51 11.11 26.35
C ALA A 109 -2.60 11.14 24.82
N GLU A 110 -2.35 12.30 24.22
CA GLU A 110 -2.31 12.50 22.77
C GLU A 110 -0.86 12.56 22.28
N ARG A 111 -0.62 11.98 21.09
CA ARG A 111 0.65 12.06 20.38
C ARG A 111 0.46 12.03 18.88
N THR A 112 1.53 12.37 18.18
CA THR A 112 1.61 12.25 16.72
C THR A 112 2.79 11.37 16.35
N VAL A 113 2.53 10.34 15.56
CA VAL A 113 3.51 9.35 15.10
C VAL A 113 3.83 9.56 13.64
N ARG A 114 5.10 9.41 13.26
CA ARG A 114 5.54 9.35 11.86
C ARG A 114 5.62 7.89 11.43
N TYR A 115 5.01 7.58 10.30
CA TYR A 115 5.02 6.24 9.72
C TYR A 115 5.34 6.32 8.24
N ARG A 116 6.26 5.49 7.75
CA ARG A 116 6.59 5.40 6.33
C ARG A 116 5.96 4.14 5.76
N GLU A 117 5.00 4.33 4.88
CA GLU A 117 4.48 3.25 4.04
C GLU A 117 5.47 2.98 2.90
N GLU A 118 5.87 1.73 2.74
CA GLU A 118 6.54 1.24 1.55
C GLU A 118 5.68 0.18 0.87
N TRP A 119 5.32 0.45 -0.38
CA TRP A 119 4.49 -0.41 -1.21
C TRP A 119 5.33 -0.98 -2.34
N ARG A 120 5.20 -2.30 -2.55
CA ARG A 120 5.88 -3.01 -3.63
C ARG A 120 4.90 -3.77 -4.49
N TRP A 121 5.08 -3.66 -5.80
CA TRP A 121 4.35 -4.46 -6.78
C TRP A 121 4.90 -5.87 -6.84
N ASP A 122 4.02 -6.85 -6.70
CA ASP A 122 4.31 -8.24 -7.01
C ASP A 122 3.70 -8.62 -8.37
N GLU A 123 4.55 -9.00 -9.31
CA GLU A 123 4.14 -9.40 -10.65
C GLU A 123 3.36 -10.73 -10.65
N ALA A 124 3.62 -11.63 -9.68
CA ALA A 124 2.99 -12.94 -9.63
C ALA A 124 1.51 -12.83 -9.23
N SER A 125 1.22 -12.12 -8.14
CA SER A 125 -0.15 -11.86 -7.67
C SER A 125 -0.82 -10.68 -8.36
N LYS A 126 -0.07 -9.87 -9.14
CA LYS A 126 -0.52 -8.61 -9.73
C LYS A 126 -1.15 -7.69 -8.67
N ASN A 127 -0.50 -7.61 -7.52
CA ASN A 127 -0.98 -6.85 -6.38
C ASN A 127 0.12 -5.93 -5.83
N TRP A 128 -0.30 -4.87 -5.13
CA TRP A 128 0.59 -4.05 -4.31
C TRP A 128 0.52 -4.51 -2.87
N TRP A 129 1.67 -4.85 -2.31
CA TRP A 129 1.81 -5.22 -0.91
C TRP A 129 2.51 -4.11 -0.14
N LEU A 130 2.08 -3.88 1.09
CA LEU A 130 2.83 -3.07 2.03
C LEU A 130 3.97 -3.92 2.62
N VAL A 131 5.19 -3.40 2.62
CA VAL A 131 6.39 -4.11 3.11
C VAL A 131 7.04 -3.44 4.32
N SER A 132 6.50 -2.30 4.79
CA SER A 132 6.99 -1.56 5.95
C SER A 132 6.46 -2.08 7.31
N GLY A 133 5.52 -3.03 7.31
CA GLY A 133 4.92 -3.58 8.53
C GLY A 133 3.82 -2.72 9.14
N MET A 134 3.46 -2.99 10.40
CA MET A 134 2.48 -2.17 11.13
C MET A 134 3.15 -0.92 11.73
N PRO A 135 2.43 0.21 11.87
CA PRO A 135 2.98 1.39 12.53
C PRO A 135 3.17 1.13 14.03
N ASP A 136 4.31 1.54 14.59
CA ASP A 136 4.47 1.64 16.05
C ASP A 136 3.74 2.89 16.55
N LEU A 137 2.63 2.71 17.27
CA LEU A 137 1.78 3.81 17.75
C LEU A 137 2.15 4.33 19.15
N TRP A 138 3.24 3.82 19.73
CA TRP A 138 3.64 4.11 21.11
C TRP A 138 4.87 5.02 21.21
N ASP A 139 5.67 5.18 20.15
CA ASP A 139 6.80 6.12 20.08
C ASP A 139 7.74 6.05 21.30
N GLY A 140 8.02 4.83 21.78
CA GLY A 140 8.88 4.58 22.95
C GLY A 140 8.19 4.49 24.32
N GLU A 141 6.85 4.50 24.38
CA GLU A 141 6.06 4.05 25.56
C GLU A 141 6.04 2.52 25.76
#